data_AF-A0A418RIC4-F1
#
_entry.id   AF-A0A418RIC4-F1
#
_cell.length_a   1.000
_cell.length_b   1.000
_cell.length_c   1.000
_cell.angle_alpha   90.00
_cell.angle_beta   90.00
_cell.angle_gamma   90.00
#
_symmetry.space_group_name_H-M   'P 1'
#
loop_
_entity.id
_entity.type
_entity.pdbx_description
1 polymer ?
#
loop_
_entity_poly.entity_id
_entity_poly.type
_entity_poly.pdbx_seq_one_letter_code
_entity_poly.pdbx_strand_id
1 'polypeptide(L)'
;MSASASNTNSLADELKLSISFKWLLGLYTIIPLCLALQFIDITFWQGYLQSHLPSSPNHFIVFQILFGTPHIIASTLLLTTNSNYLKNYSRKLLLMTLAIAIVFGLGSLLIPYKVFYVLVAGWTVYHVIKQQHGVARSVCRLPNWAFYLLLWLSVIAGLIIYVGIFLKNSLDIQQIVWIQQSAGLLCISIIIFGIYCQRYVISLFGRCFLWANIFLVLSCFYLYLEHYYFLAILVPRLVHDATAYTFYVTHDYNRHHSKPHNLMYIIAARCHLPLLIVLPLCSFSLAFVLQAYGDNFIAQLSEFLFGTRISKVITLGLLGYLALMHYYTEAFTWKNDSPYRRYIAFSKI
;
A
#
# COMPACT_ATOMS: atom_id res chain seq x y z
N MET A 1 4.55 -51.67 18.98
CA MET A 1 5.25 -50.75 18.05
C MET A 1 4.21 -49.82 17.43
N SER A 2 3.98 -48.63 17.99
CA SER A 2 3.09 -47.61 17.40
C SER A 2 3.20 -46.25 18.12
N ALA A 3 4.42 -45.75 18.32
CA ALA A 3 4.68 -44.44 18.90
C ALA A 3 5.75 -43.70 18.08
N SER A 4 5.45 -43.38 16.82
CA SER A 4 6.35 -42.54 16.00
C SER A 4 5.66 -41.68 14.95
N ALA A 5 4.33 -41.56 14.96
CA ALA A 5 3.60 -40.78 13.96
C ALA A 5 3.02 -39.44 14.48
N SER A 6 3.10 -39.13 15.79
CA SER A 6 2.52 -37.90 16.35
C SER A 6 3.49 -36.72 16.48
N ASN A 7 4.81 -36.93 16.38
CA ASN A 7 5.81 -35.88 16.58
C ASN A 7 6.24 -35.15 15.30
N THR A 8 5.91 -35.66 14.11
CA THR A 8 6.32 -35.02 12.84
C THR A 8 5.42 -33.85 12.45
N ASN A 9 4.16 -33.82 12.91
CA ASN A 9 3.25 -32.69 12.64
C ASN A 9 3.47 -31.49 13.59
N SER A 10 3.98 -31.71 14.82
CA SER A 10 4.26 -30.60 15.75
C SER A 10 5.51 -29.80 15.35
N LEU A 11 6.56 -30.47 14.86
CA LEU A 11 7.77 -29.83 14.33
C LEU A 11 7.51 -29.02 13.04
N ALA A 12 6.55 -29.46 12.21
CA ALA A 12 6.15 -28.75 11.00
C ALA A 12 5.33 -27.47 11.27
N ASP A 13 4.65 -27.40 12.43
CA ASP A 13 4.00 -26.18 12.89
C ASP A 13 4.98 -25.21 13.60
N GLU A 14 6.08 -25.70 14.18
CA GLU A 14 7.11 -24.89 14.83
C GLU A 14 7.97 -24.04 13.87
N LEU A 15 8.08 -24.41 12.59
CA LEU A 15 8.90 -23.70 11.60
C LEU A 15 8.14 -22.62 10.80
N LYS A 16 6.85 -22.40 11.07
CA LYS A 16 6.05 -21.40 10.34
C LYS A 16 6.32 -20.00 10.89
N LEU A 17 6.80 -19.11 10.02
CA LEU A 17 6.90 -17.70 10.31
C LEU A 17 5.51 -17.13 10.58
N SER A 18 5.37 -16.37 11.66
CA SER A 18 4.11 -15.74 12.05
C SER A 18 4.22 -14.22 12.06
N ILE A 19 3.14 -13.54 11.72
CA ILE A 19 3.08 -12.08 11.73
C ILE A 19 2.78 -11.61 13.14
N SER A 20 3.66 -10.77 13.68
CA SER A 20 3.44 -10.15 14.99
C SER A 20 2.67 -8.85 14.88
N PHE A 21 1.59 -8.70 15.66
CA PHE A 21 0.91 -7.41 15.79
C PHE A 21 1.80 -6.35 16.43
N LYS A 22 2.80 -6.73 17.26
CA LYS A 22 3.75 -5.77 17.84
C LYS A 22 4.63 -5.16 16.75
N TRP A 23 5.07 -5.99 15.79
CA TRP A 23 5.77 -5.52 14.59
C TRP A 23 4.90 -4.58 13.76
N LEU A 24 3.65 -4.97 13.48
CA LEU A 24 2.72 -4.13 12.72
C LEU A 24 2.45 -2.78 13.39
N LEU A 25 2.34 -2.74 14.73
CA LEU A 25 2.24 -1.49 15.48
C LEU A 25 3.54 -0.68 15.38
N GLY A 26 4.69 -1.36 15.45
CA GLY A 26 6.01 -0.75 15.31
C GLY A 26 6.19 0.02 14.00
N LEU A 27 5.53 -0.40 12.91
CA LEU A 27 5.55 0.35 11.65
C LEU A 27 5.01 1.78 11.79
N TYR A 28 4.08 2.02 12.72
CA TYR A 28 3.53 3.35 12.99
C TYR A 28 4.51 4.30 13.70
N THR A 29 5.68 3.81 14.15
CA THR A 29 6.75 4.68 14.65
C THR A 29 7.28 5.66 13.59
N ILE A 30 7.00 5.42 12.30
CA ILE A 30 7.26 6.40 11.25
C ILE A 30 6.53 7.75 11.50
N ILE A 31 5.37 7.74 12.16
CA ILE A 31 4.62 8.96 12.46
C ILE A 31 5.43 9.90 13.37
N PRO A 32 5.80 9.51 14.62
CA PRO A 32 6.60 10.37 15.46
C PRO A 32 7.98 10.67 14.86
N LEU A 33 8.58 9.76 14.08
CA LEU A 33 9.84 10.03 13.37
C LEU A 33 9.70 11.16 12.34
N CYS A 34 8.67 11.13 11.50
CA CYS A 34 8.41 12.19 10.52
C CYS A 34 8.11 13.55 11.20
N LEU A 35 7.34 13.54 12.29
CA LEU A 35 7.06 14.76 13.06
C LEU A 35 8.33 15.30 13.75
N ALA A 36 9.17 14.42 14.31
CA ALA A 36 10.45 14.82 14.88
C ALA A 36 11.40 15.39 13.82
N LEU A 37 11.46 14.79 12.62
CA LEU A 37 12.25 15.30 11.51
C LEU A 37 11.80 16.69 11.07
N GLN A 38 10.48 16.92 10.95
CA GLN A 38 9.94 18.25 10.64
C GLN A 38 10.25 19.26 11.75
N PHE A 39 10.12 18.87 13.02
CA PHE A 39 10.47 19.74 14.15
C PHE A 39 11.95 20.12 14.15
N ILE A 40 12.85 19.17 13.91
CA ILE A 40 14.30 19.41 13.78
C ILE A 40 14.59 20.34 12.59
N ASP A 41 13.89 20.14 11.47
CA ASP A 41 14.09 20.98 10.28
C ASP A 41 13.77 22.45 10.55
N ILE A 42 12.66 22.71 11.25
CA ILE A 42 12.24 24.08 11.59
C ILE A 42 13.19 24.71 12.62
N THR A 43 13.59 23.95 13.65
CA THR A 43 14.34 24.49 14.79
C THR A 43 15.84 24.58 14.57
N PHE A 44 16.44 23.62 13.87
CA PHE A 44 17.89 23.53 13.70
C PHE A 44 18.35 23.75 12.26
N TRP A 45 17.61 23.25 11.27
CA TRP A 45 18.04 23.29 9.87
C TRP A 45 17.41 24.42 9.05
N GLN A 46 16.62 25.28 9.68
CA GLN A 46 16.05 26.48 9.06
C GLN A 46 15.26 26.17 7.76
N GLY A 47 14.53 25.04 7.73
CA GLY A 47 13.72 24.64 6.57
C GLY A 47 14.51 23.99 5.43
N TYR A 48 15.73 23.53 5.67
CA TYR A 48 16.55 22.85 4.67
C TYR A 48 15.83 21.63 4.07
N LEU A 49 15.24 20.78 4.90
CA LEU A 49 14.51 19.59 4.46
C LEU A 49 13.28 19.99 3.65
N GLN A 50 12.48 20.95 4.12
CA GLN A 50 11.31 21.44 3.38
C GLN A 50 11.66 21.94 1.97
N SER A 51 12.77 22.65 1.83
CA SER A 51 13.22 23.23 0.55
C SER A 51 13.83 22.22 -0.41
N HIS A 52 14.45 21.14 0.10
CA HIS A 52 15.11 20.11 -0.73
C HIS A 52 14.25 18.88 -0.99
N LEU A 53 13.23 18.62 -0.16
CA LEU A 53 12.33 17.50 -0.39
C LEU A 53 11.42 17.76 -1.60
N PRO A 54 11.04 16.69 -2.32
CA PRO A 54 10.05 16.76 -3.39
C PRO A 54 8.75 17.43 -2.95
N SER A 55 8.48 18.62 -3.48
CA SER A 55 7.23 19.34 -3.25
C SER A 55 6.22 19.15 -4.39
N SER A 56 6.62 18.56 -5.52
CA SER A 56 5.78 18.38 -6.71
C SER A 56 5.53 16.91 -7.05
N PRO A 57 4.37 16.57 -7.65
CA PRO A 57 4.03 15.23 -8.11
C PRO A 57 5.09 14.54 -8.95
N ASN A 58 5.71 15.29 -9.87
CA ASN A 58 6.71 14.76 -10.80
C ASN A 58 8.00 14.33 -10.10
N HIS A 59 8.30 14.90 -8.94
CA HIS A 59 9.49 14.56 -8.15
C HIS A 59 9.24 13.36 -7.21
N PHE A 60 8.00 12.83 -7.16
CA PHE A 60 7.70 11.59 -6.44
C PHE A 60 8.03 10.33 -7.25
N ILE A 61 8.75 10.41 -8.38
CA ILE A 61 9.23 9.20 -9.09
C ILE A 61 10.16 8.39 -8.18
N VAL A 62 11.12 9.04 -7.51
CA VAL A 62 11.98 8.37 -6.53
C VAL A 62 11.14 7.72 -5.43
N PHE A 63 10.09 8.43 -5.00
CA PHE A 63 9.14 7.91 -4.04
C PHE A 63 8.39 6.66 -4.57
N GLN A 64 7.96 6.65 -5.83
CA GLN A 64 7.30 5.51 -6.47
C GLN A 64 8.24 4.30 -6.67
N ILE A 65 9.54 4.56 -6.86
CA ILE A 65 10.57 3.51 -6.96
C ILE A 65 10.81 2.88 -5.58
N LEU A 66 10.80 3.67 -4.52
CA LEU A 66 11.05 3.19 -3.15
C LEU A 66 9.79 2.60 -2.49
N PHE A 67 8.63 3.20 -2.76
CA PHE A 67 7.35 2.93 -2.11
C PHE A 67 6.22 2.89 -3.16
N GLY A 68 5.24 2.01 -2.99
CA GLY A 68 4.10 1.82 -3.89
C GLY A 68 4.40 0.81 -5.00
N THR A 69 5.20 1.18 -6.01
CA THR A 69 5.36 0.31 -7.20
C THR A 69 6.03 -1.03 -6.89
N PRO A 70 7.12 -1.11 -6.09
CA PRO A 70 7.67 -2.41 -5.69
C PRO A 70 6.62 -3.29 -5.02
N HIS A 71 5.81 -2.72 -4.13
CA HIS A 71 4.75 -3.46 -3.43
C HIS A 71 3.67 -3.99 -4.41
N ILE A 72 3.20 -3.16 -5.34
CA ILE A 72 2.26 -3.55 -6.40
C ILE A 72 2.85 -4.69 -7.23
N ILE A 73 4.11 -4.59 -7.63
CA ILE A 73 4.81 -5.62 -8.39
C ILE A 73 4.99 -6.89 -7.57
N ALA A 74 5.32 -6.80 -6.28
CA ALA A 74 5.44 -7.96 -5.39
C ALA A 74 4.13 -8.75 -5.35
N SER A 75 2.99 -8.06 -5.21
CA SER A 75 1.67 -8.70 -5.25
C SER A 75 1.41 -9.41 -6.58
N THR A 76 1.83 -8.77 -7.69
CA THR A 76 1.68 -9.29 -9.04
C THR A 76 2.54 -10.54 -9.22
N LEU A 77 3.82 -10.50 -8.83
CA LEU A 77 4.72 -11.64 -8.88
C LEU A 77 4.19 -12.81 -8.05
N LEU A 78 3.70 -12.54 -6.84
CA LEU A 78 3.14 -13.58 -5.97
C LEU A 78 1.90 -14.22 -6.60
N LEU A 79 1.06 -13.44 -7.29
CA LEU A 79 -0.08 -13.96 -8.04
C LEU A 79 0.34 -14.75 -9.29
N THR A 80 1.22 -14.19 -10.13
CA THR A 80 1.51 -14.70 -11.48
C THR A 80 2.51 -15.85 -11.51
N THR A 81 3.47 -15.87 -10.58
CA THR A 81 4.44 -16.98 -10.48
C THR A 81 3.83 -18.27 -9.91
N ASN A 82 2.57 -18.22 -9.50
CA ASN A 82 1.85 -19.31 -8.87
C ASN A 82 0.61 -19.69 -9.71
N SER A 83 0.77 -20.68 -10.59
CA SER A 83 -0.28 -21.14 -11.51
C SER A 83 -1.60 -21.50 -10.82
N ASN A 84 -1.56 -22.07 -9.62
CA ASN A 84 -2.75 -22.39 -8.82
C ASN A 84 -3.57 -21.13 -8.47
N TYR A 85 -2.91 -20.01 -8.19
CA TYR A 85 -3.58 -18.75 -7.87
C TYR A 85 -4.16 -18.09 -9.10
N LEU A 86 -3.39 -18.03 -10.19
CA LEU A 86 -3.89 -17.56 -11.49
C LEU A 86 -5.11 -18.35 -11.94
N LYS A 87 -5.08 -19.68 -11.87
CA LYS A 87 -6.21 -20.53 -12.26
C LYS A 87 -7.45 -20.22 -11.40
N ASN A 88 -7.26 -20.15 -10.09
CA ASN A 88 -8.35 -19.87 -9.14
C ASN A 88 -8.99 -18.48 -9.34
N TYR A 89 -8.20 -17.47 -9.72
CA TYR A 89 -8.67 -16.09 -9.85
C TYR A 89 -8.88 -15.61 -11.29
N SER A 90 -8.54 -16.43 -12.29
CA SER A 90 -8.56 -16.12 -13.73
C SER A 90 -9.79 -15.35 -14.20
N ARG A 91 -11.00 -15.83 -13.88
CA ARG A 91 -12.26 -15.18 -14.26
C ARG A 91 -12.39 -13.78 -13.66
N LYS A 92 -12.01 -13.60 -12.39
CA LYS A 92 -12.05 -12.28 -11.72
C LYS A 92 -11.02 -11.32 -12.33
N LEU A 93 -9.82 -11.82 -12.62
CA LEU A 93 -8.75 -11.05 -13.25
C LEU A 93 -9.15 -10.61 -14.67
N LEU A 94 -9.73 -11.51 -15.47
CA LEU A 94 -10.19 -11.21 -16.82
C LEU A 94 -11.29 -10.15 -16.82
N LEU A 95 -12.31 -10.31 -15.96
CA LEU A 95 -13.40 -9.34 -15.85
C LEU A 95 -12.89 -7.97 -15.39
N MET A 96 -11.97 -7.92 -14.42
CA MET A 96 -11.38 -6.65 -14.00
C MET A 96 -10.47 -6.06 -15.08
N THR A 97 -9.75 -6.88 -15.84
CA THR A 97 -8.93 -6.40 -16.97
C THR A 97 -9.81 -5.73 -18.03
N LEU A 98 -10.92 -6.37 -18.38
CA LEU A 98 -11.90 -5.80 -19.30
C LEU A 98 -12.51 -4.51 -18.73
N ALA A 99 -12.85 -4.48 -17.44
CA ALA A 99 -13.37 -3.29 -16.79
C ALA A 99 -12.37 -2.13 -16.81
N ILE A 100 -11.09 -2.39 -16.49
CA ILE A 100 -10.02 -1.38 -16.57
C ILE A 100 -9.86 -0.90 -18.01
N ALA A 101 -9.81 -1.81 -18.98
CA ALA A 101 -9.68 -1.44 -20.39
C ALA A 101 -10.85 -0.56 -20.88
N ILE A 102 -12.09 -0.87 -20.49
CA ILE A 102 -13.27 -0.08 -20.82
C ILE A 102 -13.22 1.29 -20.13
N VAL A 103 -12.98 1.32 -18.81
CA VAL A 103 -12.98 2.57 -18.03
C VAL A 103 -11.84 3.49 -18.47
N PHE A 104 -10.65 2.96 -18.75
CA PHE A 104 -9.53 3.78 -19.19
C PHE A 104 -9.60 4.08 -20.68
N GLY A 105 -10.01 3.14 -21.52
CA GLY A 105 -10.10 3.35 -22.97
C GLY A 105 -11.25 4.26 -23.37
N LEU A 106 -12.48 3.98 -22.91
CA LEU A 106 -13.64 4.83 -23.20
C LEU A 106 -13.72 6.01 -22.24
N GLY A 107 -13.43 5.81 -20.95
CA GLY A 107 -13.53 6.89 -19.98
C GLY A 107 -12.50 7.99 -20.20
N SER A 108 -11.30 7.70 -20.74
CA SER A 108 -10.36 8.78 -21.09
C SER A 108 -10.85 9.69 -22.23
N LEU A 109 -11.80 9.21 -23.05
CA LEU A 109 -12.38 9.99 -24.15
C LEU A 109 -13.55 10.87 -23.67
N LEU A 110 -14.24 10.46 -22.60
CA LEU A 110 -15.51 11.07 -22.17
C LEU A 110 -15.41 11.82 -20.84
N ILE A 111 -14.46 11.46 -19.97
CA ILE A 111 -14.35 11.98 -18.60
C ILE A 111 -13.22 13.01 -18.54
N PRO A 112 -13.45 14.23 -18.01
CA PRO A 112 -12.41 15.21 -17.80
C PRO A 112 -11.27 14.66 -16.93
N TYR A 113 -10.02 14.95 -17.30
CA TYR A 113 -8.83 14.43 -16.63
C TYR A 113 -8.84 14.63 -15.10
N LYS A 114 -9.25 15.82 -14.60
CA LYS A 114 -9.32 16.10 -13.16
C LYS A 114 -10.31 15.17 -12.44
N VAL A 115 -11.47 14.90 -13.04
CA VAL A 115 -12.49 14.01 -12.47
C VAL A 115 -11.94 12.58 -12.45
N PHE A 116 -11.37 12.14 -13.57
CA PHE A 116 -10.76 10.82 -13.69
C PHE A 116 -9.63 10.61 -12.66
N TYR A 117 -8.77 11.61 -12.49
CA TYR A 117 -7.71 11.63 -11.49
C TYR A 117 -8.26 11.48 -10.06
N VAL A 118 -9.29 12.25 -9.70
CA VAL A 118 -9.90 12.18 -8.36
C VAL A 118 -10.52 10.80 -8.11
N LEU A 119 -11.12 10.15 -9.11
CA LEU A 119 -11.65 8.79 -8.97
C LEU A 119 -10.54 7.77 -8.69
N VAL A 120 -9.44 7.81 -9.47
CA VAL A 120 -8.29 6.92 -9.28
C VAL A 120 -7.58 7.18 -7.94
N ALA A 121 -7.43 8.46 -7.56
CA ALA A 121 -6.90 8.87 -6.27
C ALA A 121 -7.80 8.39 -5.12
N GLY A 122 -9.12 8.53 -5.26
CA GLY A 122 -10.11 8.04 -4.30
C GLY A 122 -9.99 6.55 -4.07
N TRP A 123 -9.88 5.77 -5.15
CA TRP A 123 -9.67 4.33 -5.05
C TRP A 123 -8.34 3.97 -4.38
N THR A 124 -7.26 4.70 -4.70
CA THR A 124 -5.93 4.53 -4.10
C THR A 124 -5.94 4.80 -2.60
N VAL A 125 -6.50 5.95 -2.17
CA VAL A 125 -6.60 6.32 -0.76
C VAL A 125 -7.51 5.34 -0.01
N TYR A 126 -8.65 4.98 -0.61
CA TYR A 126 -9.56 3.99 -0.04
C TYR A 126 -8.84 2.66 0.22
N HIS A 127 -8.08 2.16 -0.76
CA HIS A 127 -7.32 0.92 -0.62
C HIS A 127 -6.31 0.99 0.54
N VAL A 128 -5.47 2.02 0.57
CA VAL A 128 -4.43 2.21 1.61
C VAL A 128 -5.06 2.27 3.01
N ILE A 129 -6.05 3.14 3.20
CA ILE A 129 -6.67 3.37 4.52
C ILE A 129 -7.50 2.15 4.94
N LYS A 130 -8.23 1.51 4.02
CA LYS A 130 -9.00 0.30 4.32
C LYS A 130 -8.12 -0.86 4.79
N GLN A 131 -6.93 -1.04 4.22
CA GLN A 131 -6.02 -2.08 4.68
C GLN A 131 -5.60 -1.83 6.13
N GLN A 132 -5.20 -0.60 6.46
CA GLN A 132 -4.76 -0.25 7.81
C GLN A 132 -5.88 -0.41 8.85
N HIS A 133 -7.06 0.11 8.54
CA HIS A 133 -8.25 -0.10 9.38
C HIS A 133 -8.64 -1.58 9.46
N GLY A 134 -8.50 -2.34 8.37
CA GLY A 134 -8.78 -3.78 8.33
C GLY A 134 -7.87 -4.58 9.27
N VAL A 135 -6.58 -4.27 9.30
CA VAL A 135 -5.63 -4.82 10.27
C VAL A 135 -6.03 -4.39 11.69
N ALA A 136 -6.29 -3.11 11.91
CA ALA A 136 -6.69 -2.57 13.22
C ALA A 136 -7.97 -3.24 13.74
N ARG A 137 -8.94 -3.57 12.87
CA ARG A 137 -10.18 -4.25 13.25
C ARG A 137 -9.94 -5.59 13.92
N SER A 138 -8.92 -6.33 13.50
CA SER A 138 -8.58 -7.63 14.10
C SER A 138 -8.12 -7.50 15.56
N VAL A 139 -7.53 -6.35 15.92
CA VAL A 139 -7.01 -6.05 17.27
C VAL A 139 -8.05 -5.30 18.10
N CYS A 140 -8.63 -4.24 17.56
CA CYS A 140 -9.54 -3.34 18.28
C CYS A 140 -10.94 -3.91 18.46
N ARG A 141 -11.37 -4.83 17.57
CA ARG A 141 -12.70 -5.49 17.59
C ARG A 141 -13.87 -4.51 17.75
N LEU A 142 -13.78 -3.35 17.08
CA LEU A 142 -14.85 -2.35 17.08
C LEU A 142 -16.17 -2.92 16.52
N PRO A 143 -17.33 -2.44 17.00
CA PRO A 143 -18.61 -2.76 16.38
C PRO A 143 -18.63 -2.26 14.93
N ASN A 144 -19.37 -2.96 14.06
CA ASN A 144 -19.34 -2.73 12.61
C ASN A 144 -19.58 -1.26 12.22
N TRP A 145 -20.56 -0.60 12.84
CA TRP A 145 -20.89 0.78 12.54
C TRP A 145 -19.74 1.74 12.89
N ALA A 146 -19.09 1.54 14.04
CA ALA A 146 -18.01 2.39 14.51
C ALA A 146 -16.76 2.23 13.63
N PHE A 147 -16.48 0.98 13.25
CA PHE A 147 -15.44 0.65 12.27
C PHE A 147 -15.66 1.37 10.94
N TYR A 148 -16.84 1.24 10.33
CA TYR A 148 -17.10 1.83 9.02
C TYR A 148 -17.14 3.36 9.07
N LEU A 149 -17.65 3.94 10.16
CA LEU A 149 -17.67 5.39 10.33
C LEU A 149 -16.25 5.96 10.42
N LEU A 150 -15.39 5.39 11.27
CA LEU A 150 -13.98 5.81 11.36
C LEU A 150 -13.23 5.59 10.05
N LEU A 151 -13.49 4.47 9.37
CA LEU A 151 -12.91 4.19 8.05
C LEU A 151 -13.31 5.27 7.03
N TRP A 152 -14.59 5.56 6.87
CA TRP A 152 -15.05 6.51 5.86
C TRP A 152 -14.63 7.94 6.18
N LEU A 153 -14.66 8.36 7.45
CA LEU A 153 -14.10 9.65 7.85
C LEU A 153 -12.62 9.75 7.47
N SER A 154 -11.84 8.71 7.76
CA SER A 154 -10.41 8.63 7.42
C SER A 154 -10.15 8.65 5.91
N VAL A 155 -10.97 7.93 5.12
CA VAL A 155 -10.86 7.87 3.67
C VAL A 155 -11.17 9.23 3.03
N ILE A 156 -12.26 9.88 3.46
CA ILE A 156 -12.65 11.19 2.93
C ILE A 156 -11.60 12.25 3.31
N ALA A 157 -11.13 12.27 4.56
CA ALA A 157 -10.08 13.17 4.99
C ALA A 157 -8.79 12.95 4.19
N GLY A 158 -8.35 11.69 4.08
CA GLY A 158 -7.17 11.31 3.31
C GLY A 158 -7.28 11.70 1.83
N LEU A 159 -8.47 11.57 1.23
CA LEU A 159 -8.70 11.93 -0.17
C LEU A 159 -8.59 13.44 -0.37
N ILE A 160 -9.22 14.24 0.50
CA ILE A 160 -9.14 15.70 0.43
C ILE A 160 -7.68 16.17 0.59
N ILE A 161 -6.95 15.61 1.55
CA ILE A 161 -5.51 15.91 1.75
C ILE A 161 -4.71 15.52 0.50
N TYR A 162 -4.96 14.32 -0.04
CA TYR A 162 -4.26 13.82 -1.23
C TYR A 162 -4.49 14.72 -2.46
N VAL A 163 -5.74 15.12 -2.70
CA VAL A 163 -6.09 16.09 -3.75
C VAL A 163 -5.39 17.42 -3.51
N GLY A 164 -5.38 17.93 -2.27
CA GLY A 164 -4.66 19.15 -1.90
C GLY A 164 -3.17 19.10 -2.21
N ILE A 165 -2.51 17.96 -1.96
CA ILE A 165 -1.09 17.78 -2.26
C ILE A 165 -0.84 17.68 -3.77
N PHE A 166 -1.54 16.79 -4.46
CA PHE A 166 -1.20 16.44 -5.84
C PHE A 166 -1.79 17.39 -6.89
N LEU A 167 -2.87 18.09 -6.59
CA LEU A 167 -3.45 19.11 -7.47
C LEU A 167 -3.08 20.53 -7.05
N LYS A 168 -2.17 20.75 -6.10
CA LYS A 168 -1.82 22.07 -5.56
C LYS A 168 -1.58 23.16 -6.61
N ASN A 169 -0.94 22.81 -7.73
CA ASN A 169 -0.60 23.75 -8.81
C ASN A 169 -1.78 24.04 -9.76
N SER A 170 -2.89 23.34 -9.59
CA SER A 170 -4.10 23.43 -10.42
C SER A 170 -5.33 23.91 -9.63
N LEU A 171 -5.13 24.25 -8.35
CA LEU A 171 -6.14 24.73 -7.43
C LEU A 171 -5.96 26.25 -7.25
N ASP A 172 -7.08 26.97 -7.20
CA ASP A 172 -7.07 28.38 -6.81
C ASP A 172 -6.95 28.53 -5.28
N ILE A 173 -6.71 29.76 -4.82
CA ILE A 173 -6.52 30.07 -3.39
C ILE A 173 -7.76 29.67 -2.57
N GLN A 174 -8.96 29.90 -3.12
CA GLN A 174 -10.21 29.61 -2.42
C GLN A 174 -10.43 28.10 -2.26
N GLN A 175 -10.11 27.32 -3.30
CA GLN A 175 -10.15 25.86 -3.28
C GLN A 175 -9.16 25.28 -2.28
N ILE A 176 -7.95 25.86 -2.16
CA ILE A 176 -6.97 25.44 -1.15
C ILE A 176 -7.53 25.64 0.26
N VAL A 177 -8.14 26.80 0.53
CA VAL A 177 -8.77 27.09 1.84
C VAL A 177 -9.91 26.11 2.12
N TRP A 178 -10.79 25.84 1.14
CA TRP A 178 -11.86 24.85 1.30
C TRP A 178 -11.34 23.46 1.59
N ILE A 179 -10.27 23.03 0.93
CA ILE A 179 -9.61 21.74 1.18
C ILE A 179 -9.07 21.69 2.62
N GLN A 180 -8.37 22.72 3.07
CA GLN A 180 -7.80 22.79 4.42
C GLN A 180 -8.90 22.76 5.49
N GLN A 181 -9.95 23.57 5.34
CA GLN A 181 -11.07 23.62 6.28
C GLN A 181 -11.85 22.30 6.33
N SER A 182 -12.14 21.71 5.16
CA SER A 182 -12.86 20.44 5.07
C SER A 182 -12.06 19.30 5.68
N ALA A 183 -10.77 19.20 5.36
CA ALA A 183 -9.87 18.22 5.97
C ALA A 183 -9.74 18.42 7.48
N GLY A 184 -9.64 19.67 7.94
CA GLY A 184 -9.57 20.01 9.36
C GLY A 184 -10.83 19.59 10.14
N LEU A 185 -12.01 19.88 9.60
CA LEU A 185 -13.28 19.46 10.21
C LEU A 185 -13.39 17.93 10.29
N LEU A 186 -12.97 17.21 9.25
CA LEU A 186 -12.93 15.75 9.26
C LEU A 186 -11.92 15.21 10.26
N CYS A 187 -10.74 15.83 10.39
CA CYS A 187 -9.74 15.46 11.39
C CYS A 187 -10.27 15.63 12.82
N ILE A 188 -10.95 16.74 13.11
CA ILE A 188 -11.64 16.97 14.39
C ILE A 188 -12.70 15.89 14.62
N SER A 189 -13.50 15.59 13.59
CA SER A 189 -14.53 14.54 13.65
C SER A 189 -13.92 13.15 13.95
N ILE A 190 -12.78 12.82 13.33
CA ILE A 190 -12.03 11.59 13.58
C ILE A 190 -11.53 11.53 15.03
N ILE A 191 -11.03 12.64 15.58
CA ILE A 191 -10.59 12.70 16.99
C ILE A 191 -11.77 12.44 17.93
N ILE A 192 -12.88 13.16 17.75
CA ILE A 192 -14.07 13.03 18.60
C ILE A 192 -14.62 11.60 18.53
N PHE A 193 -14.77 11.04 17.33
CA PHE A 193 -15.22 9.65 17.16
C PHE A 193 -14.18 8.65 17.68
N GLY A 194 -12.88 8.94 17.56
CA GLY A 194 -11.81 8.12 18.08
C GLY A 194 -11.86 7.99 19.61
N ILE A 195 -11.99 9.12 20.31
CA ILE A 195 -12.19 9.18 21.76
C ILE A 195 -13.42 8.36 22.15
N TYR A 196 -14.54 8.56 21.44
CA TYR A 196 -15.75 7.79 21.69
C TYR A 196 -15.56 6.29 21.44
N CYS A 197 -14.88 5.89 20.36
CA CYS A 197 -14.67 4.49 20.00
C CYS A 197 -13.72 3.77 20.95
N GLN A 198 -12.83 4.49 21.64
CA GLN A 198 -11.91 3.92 22.62
C GLN A 198 -12.61 3.09 23.70
N ARG A 199 -13.86 3.42 24.05
CA ARG A 199 -14.65 2.67 25.05
C ARG A 199 -14.98 1.24 24.61
N TYR A 200 -14.97 0.95 23.31
CA TYR A 200 -15.17 -0.41 22.78
C TYR A 200 -13.89 -1.25 22.80
N VAL A 201 -12.74 -0.62 23.05
CA VAL A 201 -11.44 -1.27 22.99
C VAL A 201 -10.97 -1.65 24.39
N ILE A 202 -10.93 -2.97 24.64
CA ILE A 202 -10.67 -3.54 25.97
C ILE A 202 -9.18 -3.41 26.35
N SER A 203 -8.27 -3.76 25.44
CA SER A 203 -6.83 -3.82 25.74
C SER A 203 -6.11 -2.49 25.45
N LEU A 204 -5.09 -2.17 26.27
CA LEU A 204 -4.21 -1.03 26.02
C LEU A 204 -3.57 -1.12 24.63
N PHE A 205 -3.12 -2.32 24.25
CA PHE A 205 -2.54 -2.59 22.95
C PHE A 205 -3.51 -2.27 21.79
N GLY A 206 -4.79 -2.65 21.91
CA GLY A 206 -5.81 -2.25 20.95
C GLY A 206 -6.02 -0.74 20.90
N ARG A 207 -5.97 -0.05 22.05
CA ARG A 207 -6.09 1.42 22.10
C ARG A 207 -4.91 2.08 21.38
N CYS A 208 -3.69 1.58 21.55
CA CYS A 208 -2.53 2.04 20.80
C CYS A 208 -2.74 1.85 19.29
N PHE A 209 -3.26 0.71 18.84
CA PHE A 209 -3.57 0.46 17.43
C PHE A 209 -4.63 1.42 16.85
N LEU A 210 -5.70 1.67 17.63
CA LEU A 210 -6.74 2.64 17.27
C LEU A 210 -6.13 4.03 17.07
N TRP A 211 -5.38 4.51 18.05
CA TRP A 211 -4.77 5.84 18.00
C TRP A 211 -3.68 5.94 16.94
N ALA A 212 -2.92 4.87 16.69
CA ALA A 212 -1.95 4.84 15.62
C ALA A 212 -2.61 5.05 14.23
N ASN A 213 -3.78 4.43 14.01
CA ASN A 213 -4.57 4.64 12.78
C ASN A 213 -5.15 6.06 12.68
N ILE A 214 -5.60 6.64 13.80
CA ILE A 214 -6.07 8.02 13.84
C ILE A 214 -4.92 8.98 13.54
N PHE A 215 -3.79 8.83 14.24
CA PHE A 215 -2.60 9.66 14.04
C PHE A 215 -1.99 9.53 12.65
N LEU A 216 -2.18 8.39 11.98
CA LEU A 216 -1.78 8.23 10.59
C LEU A 216 -2.46 9.29 9.69
N VAL A 217 -3.75 9.58 9.86
CA VAL A 217 -4.45 10.62 9.09
C VAL A 217 -4.14 12.02 9.62
N LEU A 218 -4.14 12.20 10.95
CA LEU A 218 -3.89 13.52 11.55
C LEU A 218 -2.49 14.06 11.24
N SER A 219 -1.47 13.19 11.26
CA SER A 219 -0.10 13.59 10.90
C SER A 219 0.02 13.97 9.43
N CYS A 220 -0.69 13.27 8.53
CA CYS A 220 -0.75 13.67 7.11
C CYS A 220 -1.35 15.06 6.96
N PHE A 221 -2.44 15.37 7.69
CA PHE A 221 -3.06 16.69 7.65
C PHE A 221 -2.13 17.77 8.19
N TYR A 222 -1.50 17.52 9.34
CA TYR A 222 -0.54 18.45 9.94
C TYR A 222 0.64 18.73 9.00
N LEU A 223 1.30 17.69 8.49
CA LEU A 223 2.42 17.82 7.55
C LEU A 223 2.00 18.49 6.23
N TYR A 224 0.75 18.31 5.79
CA TYR A 224 0.19 19.01 4.64
C TYR A 224 0.07 20.53 4.89
N LEU A 225 -0.41 20.94 6.06
CA LEU A 225 -0.50 22.36 6.44
C LEU A 225 0.89 23.01 6.51
N GLU A 226 1.87 22.27 7.02
CA GLU A 226 3.27 22.72 7.13
C GLU A 226 4.05 22.59 5.81
N HIS A 227 3.39 22.26 4.69
CA HIS A 227 3.99 22.08 3.36
C HIS A 227 5.04 20.95 3.23
N TYR A 228 5.15 20.04 4.21
CA TYR A 228 6.00 18.84 4.15
C TYR A 228 5.31 17.69 3.41
N TYR A 229 4.95 17.93 2.13
CA TYR A 229 4.15 17.02 1.32
C TYR A 229 4.76 15.62 1.15
N PHE A 230 6.08 15.54 1.00
CA PHE A 230 6.78 14.26 0.91
C PHE A 230 6.56 13.41 2.17
N LEU A 231 6.74 14.01 3.36
CA LEU A 231 6.53 13.31 4.63
C LEU A 231 5.05 12.91 4.82
N ALA A 232 4.12 13.80 4.44
CA ALA A 232 2.69 13.53 4.49
C ALA A 232 2.28 12.30 3.65
N ILE A 233 2.92 12.07 2.49
CA ILE A 233 2.66 10.89 1.66
C ILE A 233 3.43 9.66 2.18
N LEU A 234 4.65 9.85 2.68
CA LEU A 234 5.52 8.78 3.17
C LEU A 234 4.88 8.01 4.33
N VAL A 235 4.32 8.71 5.31
CA VAL A 235 3.71 8.11 6.52
C VAL A 235 2.72 6.98 6.17
N PRO A 236 1.62 7.23 5.44
CA PRO A 236 0.61 6.20 5.16
C PRO A 236 1.16 5.12 4.23
N ARG A 237 2.03 5.48 3.29
CA ARG A 237 2.60 4.56 2.29
C ARG A 237 3.57 3.57 2.90
N LEU A 238 4.49 4.03 3.73
CA LEU A 238 5.45 3.15 4.40
C LEU A 238 4.72 2.13 5.28
N VAL A 239 3.77 2.59 6.10
CA VAL A 239 2.98 1.68 6.95
C VAL A 239 2.23 0.65 6.09
N HIS A 240 1.60 1.10 5.01
CA HIS A 240 0.86 0.23 4.09
C HIS A 240 1.74 -0.79 3.37
N ASP A 241 2.78 -0.33 2.68
CA ASP A 241 3.66 -1.18 1.88
C ASP A 241 4.42 -2.15 2.78
N ALA A 242 4.97 -1.69 3.90
CA ALA A 242 5.69 -2.55 4.85
C ALA A 242 4.77 -3.57 5.51
N THR A 243 3.52 -3.19 5.81
CA THR A 243 2.51 -4.15 6.25
C THR A 243 2.31 -5.21 5.18
N ALA A 244 2.04 -4.82 3.93
CA ALA A 244 1.80 -5.78 2.86
C ALA A 244 3.00 -6.70 2.61
N TYR A 245 4.22 -6.15 2.56
CA TYR A 245 5.44 -6.95 2.45
C TYR A 245 5.60 -7.95 3.59
N THR A 246 5.24 -7.57 4.82
CA THR A 246 5.24 -8.50 5.96
C THR A 246 4.33 -9.70 5.67
N PHE A 247 3.14 -9.47 5.12
CA PHE A 247 2.24 -10.56 4.70
C PHE A 247 2.81 -11.38 3.54
N TYR A 248 3.35 -10.74 2.51
CA TYR A 248 3.82 -11.43 1.31
C TYR A 248 5.04 -12.29 1.59
N VAL A 249 6.01 -11.75 2.32
CA VAL A 249 7.22 -12.46 2.70
C VAL A 249 6.91 -13.60 3.65
N THR A 250 6.02 -13.40 4.62
CA THR A 250 5.59 -14.49 5.52
C THR A 250 4.89 -15.61 4.76
N HIS A 251 4.00 -15.25 3.83
CA HIS A 251 3.33 -16.20 2.95
C HIS A 251 4.34 -17.06 2.17
N ASP A 252 5.27 -16.40 1.47
CA ASP A 252 6.19 -17.08 0.59
C ASP A 252 7.24 -17.90 1.36
N TYR A 253 7.69 -17.41 2.52
CA TYR A 253 8.52 -18.19 3.43
C TYR A 253 7.81 -19.49 3.84
N ASN A 254 6.57 -19.38 4.36
CA ASN A 254 5.82 -20.55 4.82
C ASN A 254 5.50 -21.53 3.70
N ARG A 255 5.37 -21.06 2.45
CA ARG A 255 5.09 -21.91 1.29
C ARG A 255 6.33 -22.54 0.67
N HIS A 256 7.47 -21.85 0.69
CA HIS A 256 8.65 -22.23 -0.09
C HIS A 256 9.85 -22.69 0.74
N HIS A 257 9.88 -22.47 2.07
CA HIS A 257 11.05 -22.80 2.90
C HIS A 257 11.39 -24.30 2.89
N SER A 258 10.39 -25.19 3.00
CA SER A 258 10.66 -26.64 3.00
C SER A 258 10.95 -27.17 1.59
N LYS A 259 10.22 -26.63 0.60
CA LYS A 259 10.38 -27.00 -0.81
C LYS A 259 10.05 -25.81 -1.72
N PRO A 260 11.02 -25.27 -2.47
CA PRO A 260 10.75 -24.27 -3.50
C PRO A 260 9.84 -24.86 -4.58
N HIS A 261 8.74 -24.17 -4.93
CA HIS A 261 7.73 -24.69 -5.86
C HIS A 261 7.71 -23.95 -7.21
N ASN A 262 8.06 -22.66 -7.25
CA ASN A 262 8.05 -21.87 -8.49
C ASN A 262 9.49 -21.56 -8.96
N LEU A 263 9.63 -21.17 -10.23
CA LEU A 263 10.93 -20.94 -10.84
C LEU A 263 11.74 -19.87 -10.10
N MET A 264 11.08 -18.79 -9.66
CA MET A 264 11.71 -17.69 -8.92
C MET A 264 12.41 -18.19 -7.65
N TYR A 265 11.71 -18.97 -6.81
CA TYR A 265 12.27 -19.51 -5.58
C TYR A 265 13.24 -20.69 -5.83
N ILE A 266 13.07 -21.45 -6.91
CA ILE A 266 14.04 -22.51 -7.30
C ILE A 266 15.38 -21.89 -7.69
N ILE A 267 15.37 -20.84 -8.52
CA ILE A 267 16.59 -20.12 -8.90
C ILE A 267 17.23 -19.47 -7.68
N ALA A 268 16.44 -18.80 -6.83
CA ALA A 268 16.95 -18.19 -5.61
C ALA A 268 17.63 -19.20 -4.67
N ALA A 269 17.06 -20.40 -4.51
CA ALA A 269 17.65 -21.46 -3.71
C ALA A 269 19.00 -21.94 -4.28
N ARG A 270 19.12 -22.04 -5.62
CA ARG A 270 20.40 -22.36 -6.29
C ARG A 270 21.45 -21.28 -6.07
N CYS A 271 21.04 -20.01 -5.99
CA CYS A 271 21.93 -18.88 -5.70
C CYS A 271 22.14 -18.63 -4.20
N HIS A 272 21.64 -19.50 -3.32
CA HIS A 272 21.71 -19.37 -1.86
C HIS A 272 21.18 -18.04 -1.32
N LEU A 273 20.17 -17.48 -1.99
CA LEU A 273 19.53 -16.25 -1.54
C LEU A 273 18.54 -16.52 -0.39
N PRO A 274 18.55 -15.73 0.69
CA PRO A 274 17.55 -15.83 1.75
C PRO A 274 16.14 -15.59 1.21
N LEU A 275 15.21 -16.52 1.47
CA LEU A 275 13.83 -16.45 0.96
C LEU A 275 13.13 -15.13 1.29
N LEU A 276 13.42 -14.56 2.46
CA LEU A 276 12.83 -13.30 2.93
C LEU A 276 13.16 -12.11 2.03
N ILE A 277 14.27 -12.17 1.29
CA ILE A 277 14.77 -11.08 0.45
C ILE A 277 14.37 -11.26 -1.02
N VAL A 278 14.07 -12.49 -1.45
CA VAL A 278 13.78 -12.80 -2.86
C VAL A 278 12.65 -11.93 -3.42
N LEU A 279 11.49 -11.92 -2.76
CA LEU A 279 10.35 -11.15 -3.26
C LEU A 279 10.62 -9.63 -3.24
N PRO A 280 11.08 -9.01 -2.12
CA PRO A 280 11.44 -7.59 -2.11
C PRO A 280 12.50 -7.21 -3.17
N LEU A 281 13.52 -8.05 -3.35
CA LEU A 281 14.60 -7.78 -4.30
C LEU A 281 14.08 -7.86 -5.74
N CYS A 282 13.34 -8.90 -6.09
CA CYS A 282 12.77 -9.08 -7.42
C CYS A 282 11.77 -7.97 -7.75
N SER A 283 10.88 -7.63 -6.81
CA SER A 283 9.87 -6.60 -7.04
C SER A 283 10.46 -5.20 -7.14
N PHE A 284 11.45 -4.87 -6.30
CA PHE A 284 12.18 -3.60 -6.37
C PHE A 284 12.97 -3.49 -7.66
N SER A 285 13.73 -4.53 -8.03
CA SER A 285 14.53 -4.52 -9.26
C SER A 285 13.63 -4.35 -10.48
N LEU A 286 12.50 -5.07 -10.54
CA LEU A 286 11.56 -4.92 -11.64
C LEU A 286 10.87 -3.54 -11.64
N ALA A 287 10.51 -3.00 -10.47
CA ALA A 287 9.97 -1.65 -10.35
C ALA A 287 10.95 -0.61 -10.90
N PHE A 288 12.21 -0.70 -10.50
CA PHE A 288 13.27 0.20 -10.95
C PHE A 288 13.45 0.11 -12.46
N VAL A 289 13.60 -1.10 -13.01
CA VAL A 289 13.80 -1.29 -14.46
C VAL A 289 12.61 -0.74 -15.25
N LEU A 290 11.38 -1.06 -14.84
CA LEU A 290 10.18 -0.59 -15.52
C LEU A 290 10.03 0.94 -15.46
N GLN A 291 10.30 1.57 -14.31
CA GLN A 291 10.16 3.02 -14.17
C GLN A 291 11.31 3.80 -14.82
N ALA A 292 12.55 3.35 -14.68
CA ALA A 292 13.72 4.08 -15.18
C ALA A 292 13.91 3.91 -16.69
N TYR A 293 13.62 2.72 -17.24
CA TYR A 293 13.96 2.38 -18.63
C TYR A 293 12.75 1.96 -19.48
N GLY A 294 11.65 1.53 -18.84
CA GLY A 294 10.53 0.91 -19.55
C GLY A 294 9.90 1.81 -20.62
N ASP A 295 9.62 3.07 -20.30
CA ASP A 295 9.00 3.99 -21.26
C ASP A 295 9.92 4.31 -22.44
N ASN A 296 11.20 4.53 -22.19
CA ASN A 296 12.18 4.81 -23.24
C ASN A 296 12.35 3.61 -24.17
N PHE A 297 12.42 2.41 -23.60
CA PHE A 297 12.52 1.17 -24.37
C PHE A 297 11.30 0.99 -25.29
N ILE A 298 10.07 1.15 -24.78
CA ILE A 298 8.86 1.03 -25.60
C ILE A 298 8.77 2.16 -26.64
N ALA A 299 9.17 3.38 -26.29
CA ALA A 299 9.19 4.49 -27.24
C ALA A 299 10.13 4.21 -28.41
N GLN A 300 11.35 3.72 -28.15
CA GLN A 300 12.32 3.34 -29.19
C GLN A 300 11.83 2.15 -30.02
N LEU A 301 11.25 1.13 -29.38
CA LEU A 301 10.74 -0.05 -30.06
C LEU A 301 9.55 0.29 -30.97
N SER A 302 8.63 1.14 -30.51
CA SER A 302 7.48 1.59 -31.31
C SER A 302 7.90 2.46 -32.49
N GLU A 303 8.90 3.32 -32.29
CA GLU A 303 9.48 4.12 -33.37
C GLU A 303 10.18 3.22 -34.41
N PHE A 304 10.95 2.22 -33.97
CA PHE A 304 11.62 1.28 -34.86
C PHE A 304 10.64 0.41 -35.67
N LEU A 305 9.59 -0.11 -35.03
CA LEU A 305 8.65 -1.05 -35.68
C LEU A 305 7.53 -0.36 -36.47
N PHE A 306 7.04 0.78 -36.01
CA PHE A 306 5.83 1.42 -36.53
C PHE A 306 6.05 2.87 -36.97
N GLY A 307 7.27 3.41 -36.88
CA GLY A 307 7.56 4.81 -37.20
C GLY A 307 6.86 5.82 -36.29
N THR A 308 6.29 5.38 -35.16
CA THR A 308 5.53 6.23 -34.24
C THR A 308 6.05 6.09 -32.82
N ARG A 309 6.30 7.22 -32.16
CA ARG A 309 6.85 7.23 -30.81
C ARG A 309 5.73 7.28 -29.78
N ILE A 310 5.45 6.14 -29.14
CA ILE A 310 4.45 6.06 -28.07
C ILE A 310 5.14 6.22 -26.71
N SER A 311 4.79 7.29 -25.99
CA SER A 311 5.36 7.59 -24.66
C SER A 311 4.47 7.12 -23.51
N LYS A 312 5.06 6.90 -22.32
CA LYS A 312 4.35 6.61 -21.06
C LYS A 312 3.54 5.31 -21.03
N VAL A 313 3.85 4.36 -21.91
CA VAL A 313 3.15 3.06 -21.98
C VAL A 313 3.38 2.24 -20.72
N ILE A 314 4.59 2.27 -20.16
CA ILE A 314 4.92 1.50 -18.97
C ILE A 314 4.45 2.24 -17.73
N THR A 315 4.80 3.51 -17.57
CA THR A 315 4.50 4.25 -16.33
C THR A 315 3.01 4.53 -16.14
N LEU A 316 2.30 4.97 -17.18
CA LEU A 316 0.86 5.22 -17.10
C LEU A 316 0.04 3.96 -17.39
N GLY A 317 0.41 3.22 -18.43
CA GLY A 317 -0.37 2.06 -18.91
C GLY A 317 -0.17 0.83 -18.04
N LEU A 318 1.00 0.18 -18.14
CA LEU A 318 1.27 -1.09 -17.45
C LEU A 318 1.22 -0.93 -15.93
N LEU A 319 1.96 0.01 -15.36
CA LEU A 319 2.01 0.20 -13.91
C LEU A 319 0.67 0.69 -13.35
N GLY A 320 -0.05 1.53 -14.08
CA GLY A 320 -1.42 1.94 -13.72
C GLY A 320 -2.40 0.76 -13.71
N TYR A 321 -2.34 -0.10 -14.73
CA TYR A 321 -3.12 -1.34 -14.78
C TYR A 321 -2.77 -2.26 -13.60
N LEU A 322 -1.47 -2.50 -13.35
CA LEU A 322 -1.02 -3.34 -12.25
C LEU A 322 -1.46 -2.79 -10.90
N ALA A 323 -1.42 -1.47 -10.69
CA ALA A 323 -1.89 -0.84 -9.47
C ALA A 323 -3.38 -1.11 -9.22
N LEU A 324 -4.23 -0.90 -10.23
CA LEU A 324 -5.66 -1.13 -10.12
C LEU A 324 -6.00 -2.61 -9.91
N MET A 325 -5.31 -3.49 -10.64
CA MET A 325 -5.46 -4.93 -10.48
C MET A 325 -5.03 -5.37 -9.07
N HIS A 326 -3.92 -4.83 -8.57
CA HIS A 326 -3.45 -5.05 -7.21
C HIS A 326 -4.53 -4.64 -6.19
N TYR A 327 -5.04 -3.41 -6.26
CA TYR A 327 -6.09 -2.92 -5.35
C TYR A 327 -7.35 -3.80 -5.36
N TYR A 328 -7.72 -4.31 -6.54
CA TYR A 328 -8.85 -5.23 -6.70
C TYR A 328 -8.56 -6.60 -6.08
N THR A 329 -7.40 -7.19 -6.37
CA THR A 329 -7.04 -8.54 -5.92
C THR A 329 -6.91 -8.62 -4.41
N GLU A 330 -6.26 -7.62 -3.79
CA GLU A 330 -6.13 -7.47 -2.34
C GLU A 330 -7.47 -7.50 -1.59
N ALA A 331 -8.56 -7.06 -2.22
CA ALA A 331 -9.89 -7.06 -1.62
C ALA A 331 -10.44 -8.48 -1.35
N PHE A 332 -9.82 -9.52 -1.91
CA PHE A 332 -10.24 -10.92 -1.72
C PHE A 332 -9.11 -11.91 -1.51
N THR A 333 -7.86 -11.62 -1.88
CA THR A 333 -6.74 -12.55 -1.71
C THR A 333 -6.40 -12.80 -0.24
N TRP A 334 -6.69 -11.90 0.69
CA TRP A 334 -6.35 -12.08 2.11
C TRP A 334 -7.53 -12.49 3.01
N LYS A 335 -8.70 -12.79 2.43
CA LYS A 335 -9.90 -13.24 3.17
C LYS A 335 -9.77 -14.69 3.64
N ASN A 336 -10.53 -15.07 4.68
CA ASN A 336 -10.38 -16.33 5.41
C ASN A 336 -10.36 -17.60 4.55
N ASP A 337 -11.12 -17.66 3.46
CA ASP A 337 -11.20 -18.84 2.59
C ASP A 337 -10.20 -18.84 1.42
N SER A 338 -9.31 -17.85 1.35
CA SER A 338 -8.39 -17.71 0.23
C SER A 338 -7.24 -18.74 0.30
N PRO A 339 -6.72 -19.19 -0.86
CA PRO A 339 -5.50 -19.99 -0.91
C PRO A 339 -4.27 -19.31 -0.30
N TYR A 340 -4.23 -17.97 -0.24
CA TYR A 340 -3.12 -17.23 0.35
C TYR A 340 -3.15 -17.33 1.87
N ARG A 341 -4.35 -17.23 2.47
CA ARG A 341 -4.50 -17.18 3.93
C ARG A 341 -3.96 -18.42 4.63
N ARG A 342 -3.95 -19.56 3.94
CA ARG A 342 -3.42 -20.86 4.42
C ARG A 342 -1.96 -20.80 4.89
N TYR A 343 -1.17 -19.86 4.37
CA TYR A 343 0.24 -19.71 4.69
C TYR A 343 0.53 -18.54 5.63
N ILE A 344 -0.50 -17.93 6.26
CA ILE A 344 -0.32 -16.83 7.20
C ILE A 344 -0.77 -17.24 8.60
N ALA A 345 0.15 -17.23 9.55
CA ALA A 345 -0.13 -17.32 10.97
C ALA A 345 0.07 -15.96 11.66
N PHE A 346 -0.62 -15.72 12.77
CA PHE A 346 -0.41 -14.55 13.63
C PHE A 346 0.16 -14.99 14.97
N SER A 347 1.15 -14.27 15.50
CA SER A 347 1.65 -14.53 16.85
C SER A 347 0.60 -14.12 17.89
N LYS A 348 0.56 -14.81 19.03
CA LYS A 348 -0.27 -14.38 20.17
C LYS A 348 0.20 -12.98 20.63
N ILE A 349 -0.76 -12.13 21.02
CA ILE A 349 -0.54 -10.74 21.47
C ILE A 349 0.06 -10.72 22.87
#